data_AF-A0A2G6B4F4-F1
#
_entry.id   AF-A0A2G6B4F4-F1
#
_cell.length_a   1.000
_cell.length_b   1.000
_cell.length_c   1.000
_cell.angle_alpha   90.00
_cell.angle_beta   90.00
_cell.angle_gamma   90.00
#
_symmetry.space_group_name_H-M   'P 1'
#
loop_
_entity.id
_entity.type
_entity.pdbx_description
1 polymer ?
#
loop_
_entity_poly.entity_id
_entity_poly.type
_entity_poly.pdbx_seq_one_letter_code
_entity_poly.pdbx_strand_id
1 'polypeptide(L)' 'MTEKIIQIIPAPENLYVVHEDEEGKFTTKVVCLALTGEGDVFMMDSDDYGTISEITPNHEGIRWHQLEGTE' A
#
# COMPACT_ATOMS: atom_id res chain seq x y z
N MET A 1 -13.83 13.33 -10.98
CA MET A 1 -12.73 13.20 -11.97
C MET A 1 -11.71 12.29 -11.34
N THR A 2 -11.22 11.27 -12.02
CA THR A 2 -10.12 10.44 -11.49
C THR A 2 -8.87 11.31 -11.43
N GLU A 3 -8.23 11.39 -10.28
CA GLU A 3 -7.01 12.18 -10.14
C GLU A 3 -5.92 11.66 -11.06
N LYS A 4 -5.25 12.58 -11.76
CA LYS A 4 -4.21 12.23 -12.71
C LYS A 4 -2.94 11.86 -11.95
N ILE A 5 -2.58 10.59 -11.98
CA ILE A 5 -1.26 10.13 -11.53
C ILE A 5 -0.18 10.64 -12.48
N ILE A 6 0.83 11.31 -11.93
CA ILE A 6 1.96 11.86 -12.70
C ILE A 6 3.26 11.09 -12.48
N GLN A 7 3.37 10.33 -11.38
CA GLN A 7 4.55 9.53 -11.08
C GLN A 7 4.18 8.31 -10.24
N ILE A 8 4.85 7.19 -10.52
CA ILE A 8 4.83 5.97 -9.72
C ILE A 8 6.23 5.77 -9.12
N ILE A 9 6.29 5.51 -7.82
CA ILE A 9 7.52 5.20 -7.08
C ILE A 9 7.38 3.77 -6.54
N PRO A 10 8.28 2.84 -6.86
CA PRO A 10 8.26 1.50 -6.27
C PRO A 10 8.30 1.58 -4.75
N ALA A 11 7.42 0.84 -4.08
CA ALA A 11 7.48 0.75 -2.63
C ALA A 11 8.69 -0.10 -2.21
N PRO A 12 9.29 0.17 -1.04
CA PRO A 12 10.29 -0.72 -0.49
C PRO A 12 9.73 -2.13 -0.25
N GLU A 13 10.60 -3.14 -0.36
CA GLU A 13 10.18 -4.54 -0.32
C GLU A 13 9.49 -4.95 0.99
N ASN A 14 9.73 -4.18 2.06
CA ASN A 14 9.31 -4.46 3.42
C ASN A 14 8.20 -3.51 3.94
N LEU A 15 7.52 -2.81 3.04
CA LEU A 15 6.40 -1.93 3.35
C LEU A 15 5.06 -2.68 3.24
N TYR A 16 4.30 -2.68 4.33
CA TYR A 16 3.00 -3.34 4.42
C TYR A 16 1.95 -2.41 5.02
N VAL A 17 0.69 -2.59 4.62
CA VAL A 17 -0.46 -1.98 5.29
C VAL A 17 -1.13 -3.03 6.17
N VAL A 18 -1.66 -2.61 7.32
CA VAL A 18 -2.46 -3.45 8.22
C VAL A 18 -3.92 -3.09 8.04
N HIS A 19 -4.70 -4.06 7.59
CA HIS A 19 -6.15 -3.99 7.48
C HIS A 19 -6.80 -4.68 8.68
N GLU A 20 -8.05 -4.31 8.97
CA GLU A 20 -8.88 -4.98 9.97
C GLU A 20 -10.29 -5.18 9.41
N ASP A 21 -10.79 -6.40 9.48
CA ASP A 21 -12.14 -6.79 9.08
C ASP A 21 -12.83 -7.63 10.18
N GLU A 22 -13.96 -8.25 9.84
CA GLU A 22 -14.72 -9.10 10.77
C GLU A 22 -13.97 -10.37 11.19
N GLU A 23 -12.99 -10.82 10.41
CA GLU A 23 -12.17 -12.02 10.67
C GLU A 23 -10.87 -11.71 11.42
N GLY A 24 -10.45 -10.44 11.43
CA GLY A 24 -9.37 -9.92 12.25
C GLY A 24 -8.41 -9.04 11.47
N LYS A 25 -7.14 -9.02 11.89
CA LYS A 25 -6.10 -8.19 11.28
C LYS A 25 -5.31 -8.98 10.26
N PHE A 26 -5.16 -8.41 9.07
CA PHE A 26 -4.32 -8.97 8.02
C PHE A 26 -3.43 -7.88 7.41
N THR A 27 -2.40 -8.30 6.68
CA THR A 27 -1.44 -7.39 6.05
C THR A 27 -1.36 -7.62 4.56
N THR A 28 -1.43 -6.56 3.77
CA THR A 28 -1.11 -6.60 2.33
C THR A 28 0.17 -5.82 2.06
N LYS A 29 0.89 -6.22 1.00
CA LYS A 29 2.14 -5.58 0.61
C LYS A 29 1.82 -4.30 -0.16
N VAL A 30 2.44 -3.19 0.25
CA VAL A 30 2.40 -1.97 -0.56
C VAL A 30 3.30 -2.18 -1.77
N VAL A 31 2.75 -1.99 -2.97
CA VAL A 31 3.47 -2.23 -4.23
C VAL A 31 4.11 -0.94 -4.77
N CYS A 32 3.43 0.19 -4.62
CA CYS A 32 3.96 1.49 -5.05
C CYS A 32 3.30 2.67 -4.33
N LEU A 33 3.93 3.84 -4.49
CA LEU A 33 3.38 5.14 -4.16
C LEU A 33 3.05 5.87 -5.46
N ALA A 34 1.86 6.48 -5.55
CA ALA A 34 1.40 7.22 -6.72
C ALA A 34 1.26 8.70 -6.37
N LEU A 35 2.04 9.56 -7.04
CA LEU A 35 1.96 11.02 -6.88
C LEU A 35 0.95 11.59 -7.88
N THR A 36 0.04 12.41 -7.37
CA THR A 36 -0.99 13.08 -8.17
C THR A 36 -0.50 14.43 -8.68
N GLY A 37 -1.18 14.96 -9.70
CA GLY A 37 -0.91 16.32 -10.20
C GLY A 37 -1.18 17.42 -9.17
N GLU A 38 -1.95 17.14 -8.12
CA GLU A 38 -2.28 18.06 -7.03
C GLU A 38 -1.27 17.99 -5.87
N GLY A 39 -0.39 16.99 -5.88
CA GLY A 39 0.66 16.80 -4.89
C GLY A 39 0.34 15.74 -3.83
N ASP A 40 -0.81 15.08 -3.93
CA ASP A 40 -1.18 13.97 -3.05
C ASP A 40 -0.38 12.72 -3.37
N VAL A 41 -0.19 11.88 -2.35
CA VAL A 41 0.52 10.60 -2.48
C VAL A 41 -0.41 9.48 -2.02
N PHE A 42 -0.79 8.63 -2.96
CA PHE A 42 -1.55 7.41 -2.68
C PHE A 42 -0.61 6.24 -2.48
N MET A 43 -0.95 5.39 -1.52
CA MET A 43 -0.33 4.07 -1.38
C MET A 43 -1.20 3.06 -2.10
N MET A 44 -0.54 2.18 -2.84
CA MET A 44 -1.21 1.16 -3.64
C MET A 44 -0.80 -0.21 -3.14
N ASP A 45 -1.76 -1.11 -2.96
CA ASP A 45 -1.54 -2.53 -2.74
C ASP A 45 -2.16 -3.34 -3.87
N SER A 46 -1.92 -4.65 -3.85
CA SER A 46 -2.53 -5.59 -4.79
C SER A 46 -3.47 -6.55 -4.06
N ASP A 47 -4.62 -6.83 -4.65
CA ASP A 47 -5.46 -7.95 -4.23
C ASP A 47 -4.88 -9.31 -4.68
N ASP A 48 -5.52 -10.40 -4.26
CA ASP A 48 -5.12 -11.77 -4.61
C ASP A 48 -5.21 -12.09 -6.11
N TYR A 49 -5.88 -11.25 -6.90
CA TYR A 49 -6.01 -11.37 -8.35
C TYR A 49 -4.97 -10.51 -9.10
N GLY A 50 -4.13 -9.77 -8.38
CA GLY A 50 -3.12 -8.87 -8.94
C GLY A 50 -3.68 -7.52 -9.40
N THR A 51 -4.91 -7.16 -9.00
CA THR A 51 -5.46 -5.83 -9.23
C THR A 51 -4.79 -4.85 -8.30
N ILE A 52 -4.26 -3.74 -8.85
CA ILE A 52 -3.64 -2.68 -8.07
C ILE A 52 -4.65 -1.57 -7.85
N SER A 53 -4.89 -1.23 -6.58
CA SER A 53 -5.80 -0.17 -6.18
C SER A 53 -5.22 0.67 -5.06
N GLU A 54 -5.80 1.85 -4.86
CA GLU A 54 -5.49 2.69 -3.71
C GLU A 54 -5.90 1.98 -2.42
N ILE A 55 -5.00 2.00 -1.44
CA ILE A 55 -5.29 1.56 -0.08
C ILE A 55 -6.32 2.53 0.51
N THR A 56 -7.55 2.03 0.67
CA THR A 56 -8.63 2.83 1.26
C THR A 56 -8.32 3.22 2.72
N PRO A 57 -8.82 4.36 3.22
CA PRO A 57 -8.50 4.88 4.55
C PRO A 57 -8.95 4.02 5.75
N ASN A 58 -9.68 2.92 5.53
CA ASN A 58 -10.11 2.01 6.60
C ASN A 58 -9.01 1.01 7.00
N HIS A 59 -7.77 1.47 7.16
CA HIS A 59 -6.64 0.67 7.62
C HIS A 59 -6.16 1.16 8.98
N GLU A 60 -5.68 0.24 9.83
CA GLU A 60 -5.16 0.60 11.16
C GLU A 60 -3.82 1.35 11.09
N GLY A 61 -3.10 1.22 9.98
CA GLY A 61 -1.87 1.94 9.73
C GLY A 61 -0.91 1.22 8.80
N ILE A 62 0.28 1.80 8.64
CA ILE A 62 1.36 1.29 7.80
C ILE A 62 2.45 0.72 8.72
N ARG A 63 2.97 -0.46 8.39
CA ARG A 63 4.05 -1.09 9.12
C ARG A 63 5.22 -1.42 8.21
N TRP A 64 6.40 -1.01 8.64
CA TRP A 64 7.66 -1.53 8.12
C TRP A 64 7.90 -2.87 8.83
N HIS A 65 7.85 -3.97 8.07
CA HIS A 65 8.38 -5.20 8.62
C HIS A 65 9.91 -5.07 8.62
N GLN A 66 10.54 -5.22 9.78
CA GLN A 66 11.96 -5.44 9.81
C GLN A 66 12.16 -6.83 9.21
N LEU A 67 12.83 -6.94 8.06
CA LEU A 67 13.28 -8.22 7.55
C LEU A 67 14.17 -8.80 8.65
N GLU A 68 13.70 -9.83 9.37
CA GLU A 68 14.59 -10.60 10.22
C GLU A 68 15.66 -11.16 9.29
N GLY A 69 16.89 -10.67 9.47
CA GLY A 69 18.02 -11.11 8.68
C GLY A 69 18.10 -12.63 8.77
N THR A 70 17.96 -13.29 7.64
CA THR A 70 18.43 -14.67 7.50
C THR A 70 19.94 -14.57 7.39
N GLU A 71 20.62 -14.73 8.54
CA GLU A 71 22.06 -15.04 8.61
C GLU A 71 22.35 -16.43 8.00
#